data_AF-D5GD29-F1
#
_entry.id   AF-D5GD29-F1
#
_cell.length_a   1.000
_cell.length_b   1.000
_cell.length_c   1.000
_cell.angle_alpha   90.00
_cell.angle_beta   90.00
_cell.angle_gamma   90.00
#
_symmetry.space_group_name_H-M   'P 1'
#
loop_
_entity.id
_entity.type
_entity.pdbx_description
1 polymer ?
#
loop_
_entity_poly.entity_id
_entity_poly.type
_entity_poly.pdbx_seq_one_letter_code
_entity_poly.pdbx_strand_id
1 'polypeptide(L)'
;MGTPNQTNSSVPFTDPSVCRSFLVGMCPHDLFTNTKQDLGPCKKTHLESHKADYERERANKPSKDLGYEYDYQRDLQRYIDECNRRIDAAQRRLDKTPDEITKTNSLLKGIADLDGSISSGLQEVEVLGETGAIGRALDEWHKVKVAKMEKEGKEKELKLLSDSAGPSGHQKLQVCDVCGAYLSRLDNDRRLADHFYGKMHLGYAQMRSTLKKLQEELAGRGPPQGQHGRDFRDNDRGFHDGGYSREQSGGGGYRGGFRGRGGGYRGGRSGDGGGGWGGRGGGGGGYGGRGGGGGGGHRW
;
A
#
# COMPACT_ATOMS: atom_id res chain seq x y z
N MET A 1 -41.34 -27.47 -17.44
CA MET A 1 -40.62 -26.39 -18.17
C MET A 1 -39.15 -26.57 -17.83
N GLY A 2 -38.37 -27.34 -18.59
CA GLY A 2 -37.89 -27.02 -19.93
C GLY A 2 -36.41 -26.62 -19.80
N THR A 3 -35.52 -27.61 -19.71
CA THR A 3 -34.07 -27.42 -19.74
C THR A 3 -33.66 -26.81 -21.09
N PRO A 4 -32.80 -25.77 -21.15
CA PRO A 4 -32.25 -25.35 -22.42
C PRO A 4 -31.16 -26.35 -22.81
N ASN A 5 -31.56 -27.30 -23.65
CA ASN A 5 -30.68 -28.24 -24.34
C ASN A 5 -29.70 -27.45 -25.22
N GLN A 6 -28.41 -27.68 -25.01
CA GLN A 6 -27.32 -27.10 -25.79
C GLN A 6 -27.40 -27.61 -27.23
N THR A 7 -27.95 -26.82 -28.14
CA THR A 7 -27.77 -27.01 -29.59
C THR A 7 -26.85 -25.92 -30.11
N ASN A 8 -25.52 -26.11 -30.01
CA ASN A 8 -24.57 -25.35 -30.81
C ASN A 8 -23.23 -26.10 -30.95
N SER A 9 -23.27 -27.27 -31.57
CA SER A 9 -22.08 -28.09 -31.88
C SER A 9 -21.32 -27.61 -33.13
N SER A 10 -21.42 -26.34 -33.52
CA SER A 10 -20.86 -25.82 -34.78
C SER A 10 -20.23 -24.42 -34.67
N VAL A 11 -19.75 -24.04 -33.49
CA VAL A 11 -18.99 -22.79 -33.34
C VAL A 11 -17.51 -23.15 -33.14
N PRO A 12 -16.56 -22.60 -33.91
CA PRO A 12 -15.14 -22.88 -33.70
C PRO A 12 -14.68 -22.32 -32.34
N PHE A 13 -13.71 -22.97 -31.71
CA PHE A 13 -13.15 -22.54 -30.41
C PHE A 13 -12.53 -21.12 -30.45
N THR A 14 -12.28 -20.57 -31.65
CA THR A 14 -11.79 -19.21 -31.88
C THR A 14 -12.87 -18.13 -31.70
N ASP A 15 -14.14 -18.51 -31.57
CA ASP A 15 -15.25 -17.58 -31.46
C ASP A 15 -15.20 -16.77 -30.13
N PRO A 16 -15.49 -15.45 -30.15
CA PRO A 16 -15.50 -14.62 -28.95
C PRO A 16 -16.46 -15.05 -27.84
N SER A 17 -17.49 -15.84 -28.14
CA SER A 17 -18.45 -16.40 -27.18
C SER A 17 -17.86 -17.51 -26.31
N VAL A 18 -16.76 -18.13 -26.73
CA VAL A 18 -16.08 -19.20 -25.99
C VAL A 18 -15.16 -18.60 -24.92
N CYS A 19 -15.14 -19.21 -23.74
CA CYS A 19 -14.32 -18.73 -22.63
C CYS A 19 -12.85 -19.06 -22.83
N ARG A 20 -12.06 -18.07 -23.27
CA ARG A 20 -10.60 -18.19 -23.42
C ARG A 20 -9.90 -18.69 -22.15
N SER A 21 -10.35 -18.23 -20.97
CA SER A 21 -9.81 -18.65 -19.68
C SER A 21 -10.08 -20.14 -19.37
N PHE A 22 -11.17 -20.70 -19.90
CA PHE A 22 -11.49 -22.13 -19.80
C PHE A 22 -10.73 -22.98 -20.83
N LEU A 23 -10.42 -22.41 -22.00
CA LEU A 23 -9.62 -23.10 -23.02
C LEU A 23 -8.17 -23.31 -22.58
N VAL A 24 -7.55 -22.28 -21.99
CA VAL A 24 -6.15 -22.32 -21.58
C VAL A 24 -5.96 -23.06 -20.26
N GLY A 25 -6.93 -22.96 -19.35
CA GLY A 25 -6.80 -23.51 -18.01
C GLY A 25 -8.16 -23.62 -17.33
N MET A 26 -8.25 -23.09 -16.12
CA MET A 26 -9.50 -23.07 -15.39
C MET A 26 -10.07 -21.66 -15.32
N CYS A 27 -11.34 -21.52 -15.65
CA CYS A 27 -12.04 -20.26 -15.54
C CYS A 27 -12.27 -19.89 -14.07
N PRO A 28 -11.91 -18.68 -13.62
CA PRO A 28 -12.16 -18.23 -12.25
C PRO A 28 -13.63 -18.30 -11.82
N HIS A 29 -14.57 -18.13 -12.76
CA HIS A 29 -16.01 -18.25 -12.48
C HIS A 29 -16.41 -19.66 -12.05
N ASP A 30 -15.78 -20.70 -12.61
CA ASP A 30 -16.09 -22.10 -12.29
C ASP A 30 -15.42 -22.53 -10.97
N LEU A 31 -14.20 -22.03 -10.76
CA LEU A 31 -13.39 -22.32 -9.57
C LEU A 31 -14.02 -21.84 -8.26
N PHE A 32 -14.72 -20.72 -8.30
CA PHE A 32 -15.35 -20.10 -7.13
C PHE A 32 -16.87 -20.31 -7.04
N THR A 33 -17.42 -21.26 -7.80
CA THR A 33 -18.85 -21.64 -7.71
C THR A 33 -19.23 -22.05 -6.28
N ASN A 34 -20.36 -21.56 -5.79
CA ASN A 34 -20.87 -21.83 -4.44
C ASN A 34 -19.92 -21.40 -3.31
N THR A 35 -19.07 -20.41 -3.56
CA THR A 35 -18.19 -19.85 -2.52
C THR A 35 -18.58 -18.42 -2.16
N LYS A 36 -17.97 -17.87 -1.10
CA LYS A 36 -18.15 -16.46 -0.73
C LYS A 36 -17.67 -15.48 -1.82
N GLN A 37 -16.94 -15.95 -2.82
CA GLN A 37 -16.43 -15.17 -3.95
C GLN A 37 -17.04 -15.60 -5.27
N ASP A 38 -18.25 -16.15 -5.22
CA ASP A 38 -18.96 -16.57 -6.42
C ASP A 38 -19.26 -15.36 -7.31
N LEU A 39 -18.71 -15.41 -8.52
CA LEU A 39 -18.86 -14.41 -9.57
C LEU A 39 -20.13 -14.66 -10.42
N GLY A 40 -20.86 -15.73 -10.10
CA GLY A 40 -21.96 -16.24 -10.89
C GLY A 40 -21.50 -17.05 -12.10
N PRO A 41 -22.46 -17.64 -12.84
CA PRO A 41 -22.17 -18.45 -14.02
C PRO A 41 -21.39 -17.63 -15.06
N CYS A 42 -20.40 -18.25 -15.70
CA CYS A 42 -19.63 -17.57 -16.73
C CYS A 42 -20.56 -17.14 -17.87
N LYS A 43 -20.40 -15.89 -18.33
CA LYS A 43 -21.15 -15.36 -19.48
C LYS A 43 -20.71 -15.99 -20.81
N LYS A 44 -19.55 -16.67 -20.81
CA LYS A 44 -18.95 -17.30 -21.97
C LYS A 44 -19.14 -18.81 -21.88
N THR A 45 -19.19 -19.47 -23.03
CA THR A 45 -19.44 -20.90 -23.14
C THR A 45 -18.23 -21.70 -22.66
N HIS A 46 -18.47 -22.65 -21.75
CA HIS A 46 -17.49 -23.65 -21.29
C HIS A 46 -17.86 -24.99 -21.92
N LEU A 47 -17.11 -25.43 -22.93
CA LEU A 47 -17.30 -26.73 -23.58
C LEU A 47 -15.97 -27.47 -23.58
N GLU A 48 -15.97 -28.70 -23.06
CA GLU A 48 -14.75 -29.52 -22.98
C GLU A 48 -14.22 -29.90 -24.36
N SER A 49 -15.11 -30.02 -25.36
CA SER A 49 -14.72 -30.25 -26.76
C SER A 49 -13.78 -29.17 -27.28
N HIS A 50 -14.10 -27.89 -27.05
CA HIS A 50 -13.28 -26.77 -27.50
C HIS A 50 -11.93 -26.70 -26.80
N LYS A 51 -11.86 -27.14 -25.53
CA LYS A 51 -10.60 -27.24 -24.80
C LYS A 51 -9.68 -28.30 -25.40
N ALA A 52 -10.22 -29.49 -25.70
CA ALA A 52 -9.48 -30.54 -26.38
C ALA A 52 -9.03 -30.12 -27.80
N ASP A 53 -9.86 -29.35 -28.52
CA ASP A 53 -9.49 -28.77 -29.81
C ASP A 53 -8.30 -27.80 -29.68
N TYR A 54 -8.36 -26.91 -28.69
CA TYR A 54 -7.30 -25.94 -28.40
C TYR A 54 -5.98 -26.63 -28.01
N GLU A 55 -6.03 -27.64 -27.13
CA GLU A 55 -4.84 -28.40 -26.72
C GLU A 55 -4.21 -29.14 -27.92
N ARG A 56 -5.03 -29.69 -28.81
CA ARG A 56 -4.55 -30.30 -30.07
C ARG A 56 -3.92 -29.27 -31.00
N GLU A 57 -4.50 -28.08 -31.16
CA GLU A 57 -3.89 -27.02 -31.96
C GLU A 57 -2.59 -26.49 -31.36
N ARG A 58 -2.53 -26.33 -30.03
CA ARG A 58 -1.33 -25.91 -29.30
C ARG A 58 -0.19 -26.92 -29.49
N ALA A 59 -0.49 -28.22 -29.42
CA ALA A 59 0.49 -29.29 -29.65
C ALA A 59 0.97 -29.36 -31.11
N ASN A 60 0.06 -29.19 -32.07
CA ASN A 60 0.38 -29.31 -33.50
C ASN A 60 1.04 -28.05 -34.08
N LYS A 61 0.77 -26.85 -33.53
CA LYS A 61 1.27 -25.57 -34.04
C LYS A 61 1.78 -24.67 -32.90
N PRO A 62 2.90 -25.02 -32.25
CA PRO A 62 3.43 -24.26 -31.10
C PRO A 62 3.88 -22.84 -31.44
N SER A 63 4.06 -22.53 -32.74
CA SER A 63 4.44 -21.19 -33.24
C SER A 63 3.24 -20.27 -33.50
N LYS A 64 2.01 -20.78 -33.52
CA LYS A 64 0.80 -19.98 -33.73
C LYS A 64 0.25 -19.58 -32.36
N ASP A 65 0.98 -18.72 -31.65
CA ASP A 65 0.51 -18.17 -30.38
C ASP A 65 -0.74 -17.32 -30.64
N LEU A 66 -1.90 -17.89 -30.32
CA LEU A 66 -3.21 -17.25 -30.48
C LEU A 66 -3.42 -16.09 -29.48
N GLY A 67 -2.45 -15.82 -28.61
CA GLY A 67 -2.53 -14.76 -27.59
C GLY A 67 -3.45 -15.07 -26.42
N TYR A 68 -4.15 -16.21 -26.42
CA TYR A 68 -5.11 -16.58 -25.38
C TYR A 68 -4.45 -16.78 -24.01
N GLU A 69 -3.18 -17.20 -23.98
CA GLU A 69 -2.39 -17.31 -22.74
C GLU A 69 -2.12 -15.95 -22.11
N TYR A 70 -1.86 -14.90 -22.91
CA TYR A 70 -1.70 -13.53 -22.41
C TYR A 70 -3.02 -12.95 -21.87
N ASP A 71 -4.13 -13.20 -22.58
CA ASP A 71 -5.47 -12.83 -22.09
C ASP A 71 -5.78 -13.53 -20.75
N TYR A 72 -5.50 -14.83 -20.66
CA TYR A 72 -5.71 -15.60 -19.44
C TYR A 72 -4.79 -15.13 -18.30
N GLN A 73 -3.51 -14.86 -18.56
CA GLN A 73 -2.57 -14.30 -17.60
C GLN A 73 -3.07 -12.97 -17.06
N ARG A 74 -3.56 -12.08 -17.94
CA ARG A 74 -4.09 -10.76 -17.54
C ARG A 74 -5.34 -10.88 -16.67
N ASP A 75 -6.23 -11.81 -16.99
CA ASP A 75 -7.41 -12.07 -16.17
C ASP A 75 -7.02 -12.67 -14.81
N LEU A 76 -6.12 -13.67 -14.76
CA LEU A 76 -5.61 -14.23 -13.51
C LEU A 76 -4.94 -13.16 -12.63
N GLN A 77 -4.10 -12.31 -13.22
CA GLN A 77 -3.44 -11.22 -12.51
C GLN A 77 -4.46 -10.27 -11.87
N ARG A 78 -5.55 -9.92 -12.58
CA ARG A 78 -6.61 -9.05 -12.03
C ARG A 78 -7.23 -9.65 -10.77
N TYR A 79 -7.59 -10.93 -10.79
CA TYR A 79 -8.19 -11.60 -9.62
C TYR A 79 -7.21 -11.76 -8.47
N ILE A 80 -5.94 -12.05 -8.77
CA ILE A 80 -4.89 -12.14 -7.75
C ILE A 80 -4.61 -10.78 -7.11
N ASP A 81 -4.57 -9.71 -7.90
CA ASP A 81 -4.38 -8.35 -7.40
C ASP A 81 -5.54 -7.90 -6.52
N GLU A 82 -6.78 -8.25 -6.89
CA GLU A 82 -7.95 -8.01 -6.05
C GLU A 82 -7.86 -8.79 -4.73
N CYS A 83 -7.44 -10.04 -4.77
CA CYS A 83 -7.18 -10.85 -3.57
C CYS A 83 -6.09 -10.23 -2.69
N ASN A 84 -4.96 -9.82 -3.27
CA ASN A 84 -3.85 -9.17 -2.56
C ASN A 84 -4.30 -7.86 -1.90
N ARG A 85 -5.04 -7.00 -2.62
CA ARG A 85 -5.59 -5.76 -2.03
C ARG A 85 -6.49 -6.05 -0.83
N ARG A 86 -7.25 -7.14 -0.86
CA ARG A 86 -8.09 -7.56 0.26
C ARG A 86 -7.29 -8.14 1.41
N ILE A 87 -6.24 -8.91 1.12
CA ILE A 87 -5.28 -9.39 2.13
C ILE A 87 -4.64 -8.18 2.82
N ASP A 88 -4.13 -7.22 2.06
CA ASP A 88 -3.51 -6.00 2.61
C ASP A 88 -4.50 -5.20 3.47
N ALA A 89 -5.74 -5.02 2.99
CA ALA A 89 -6.77 -4.32 3.75
C ALA A 89 -7.15 -5.06 5.05
N ALA A 90 -7.17 -6.40 5.02
CA ALA A 90 -7.43 -7.21 6.20
C ALA A 90 -6.24 -7.20 7.17
N GLN A 91 -5.01 -7.28 6.64
CA GLN A 91 -3.79 -7.22 7.43
C GLN A 91 -3.65 -5.86 8.10
N ARG A 92 -3.91 -4.75 7.40
CA ARG A 92 -3.93 -3.40 7.98
C ARG A 92 -4.97 -3.20 9.09
N ARG A 93 -6.04 -4.00 9.12
CA ARG A 93 -7.03 -3.98 10.22
C ARG A 93 -6.53 -4.72 11.45
N LEU A 94 -5.61 -5.67 11.28
CA LEU A 94 -5.00 -6.42 12.38
C LEU A 94 -3.69 -5.80 12.86
N ASP A 95 -2.95 -5.15 11.97
CA ASP A 95 -1.70 -4.48 12.30
C ASP A 95 -2.00 -3.27 13.19
N LYS A 96 -1.28 -3.19 14.31
CA LYS A 96 -1.27 -1.98 15.14
C LYS A 96 -0.79 -0.82 14.30
N THR A 97 -1.49 0.30 14.37
CA THR A 97 -1.05 1.49 13.65
C THR A 97 0.36 1.88 14.12
N PRO A 98 1.23 2.41 13.23
CA PRO A 98 2.57 2.85 13.63
C PRO A 98 2.50 3.89 14.76
N ASP A 99 1.42 4.65 14.85
CA ASP A 99 1.13 5.60 15.92
C ASP A 99 0.90 4.90 17.27
N GLU A 100 0.19 3.76 17.30
CA GLU A 100 0.03 2.94 18.50
C GLU A 100 1.35 2.34 18.97
N ILE A 101 2.19 1.90 18.04
CA ILE A 101 3.53 1.37 18.35
C ILE A 101 4.40 2.48 18.94
N THR A 102 4.38 3.66 18.34
CA THR A 102 5.14 4.83 18.80
C THR A 102 4.67 5.29 20.18
N LYS A 103 3.34 5.34 20.42
CA LYS A 103 2.78 5.64 21.74
C LYS A 103 3.17 4.60 22.78
N THR A 104 3.11 3.32 22.44
CA THR A 104 3.54 2.22 23.33
C THR A 104 5.01 2.38 23.71
N ASN A 105 5.89 2.62 22.75
CA ASN A 105 7.32 2.84 23.00
C ASN A 105 7.60 4.10 23.83
N SER A 106 6.86 5.19 23.59
CA SER A 106 6.95 6.42 24.37
C SER A 106 6.53 6.20 25.82
N LEU A 107 5.45 5.44 26.06
CA LEU A 107 4.99 5.11 27.41
C LEU A 107 5.99 4.19 28.13
N LEU A 108 6.52 3.17 27.45
CA LEU A 108 7.56 2.29 27.99
C LEU A 108 8.81 3.06 28.38
N LYS A 109 9.27 3.98 27.52
CA LYS A 109 10.39 4.86 27.83
C LYS A 109 10.09 5.77 29.03
N GLY A 110 8.91 6.39 29.04
CA GLY A 110 8.48 7.25 30.14
C GLY A 110 8.31 6.53 31.47
N ILE A 111 7.97 5.23 31.47
CA ILE A 111 7.94 4.39 32.67
C ILE A 111 9.37 4.08 33.13
N ALA A 112 10.27 3.72 32.22
CA ALA A 112 11.67 3.46 32.54
C ALA A 112 12.40 4.69 33.11
N ASP A 113 12.15 5.88 32.55
CA ASP A 113 12.72 7.14 33.04
C ASP A 113 12.21 7.48 34.46
N LEU A 114 10.91 7.25 34.72
CA LEU A 114 10.31 7.42 36.05
C LEU A 114 10.85 6.38 37.04
N ASP A 115 11.08 5.13 36.63
CA ASP A 115 11.68 4.11 37.47
C ASP A 115 13.11 4.44 37.88
N GLY A 116 13.91 4.98 36.94
CA GLY A 116 15.24 5.51 37.25
C GLY A 116 15.20 6.68 38.23
N SER A 117 14.23 7.58 38.05
CA SER A 117 14.04 8.75 38.94
C SER A 117 13.58 8.35 40.34
N ILE A 118 12.65 7.40 40.45
CA ILE A 118 12.19 6.83 41.72
C ILE A 118 13.34 6.14 42.45
N SER A 119 14.14 5.32 41.74
CA SER A 119 15.27 4.61 42.33
C SER A 119 16.34 5.59 42.85
N SER A 120 16.67 6.61 42.08
CA SER A 120 17.64 7.65 42.47
C SER A 120 17.14 8.48 43.65
N GLY A 121 15.87 8.92 43.61
CA GLY A 121 15.27 9.70 44.69
C GLY A 121 15.11 8.92 45.99
N LEU A 122 14.83 7.60 45.93
CA LEU A 122 14.82 6.75 47.13
C LEU A 122 16.20 6.66 47.79
N GLN A 123 17.27 6.55 47.00
CA GLN A 123 18.64 6.55 47.50
C GLN A 123 19.01 7.91 48.12
N GLU A 124 18.58 9.02 47.53
CA GLU A 124 18.82 10.36 48.08
C GLU A 124 18.08 10.58 49.41
N VAL A 125 16.85 10.08 49.53
CA VAL A 125 16.08 10.10 50.79
C VAL A 125 16.79 9.31 51.89
N GLU A 126 17.36 8.15 51.57
CA GLU A 126 18.12 7.32 52.52
C GLU A 126 19.34 8.07 53.07
N VAL A 127 20.17 8.64 52.18
CA VAL A 127 21.36 9.42 52.58
C VAL A 127 21.00 10.67 53.37
N LEU A 128 19.95 11.40 52.98
CA LEU A 128 19.47 12.58 53.73
C LEU A 128 18.90 12.19 55.11
N GLY A 129 18.32 11.00 55.22
CA GLY A 129 17.88 10.41 56.49
C GLY A 129 19.04 10.10 57.42
N GLU A 130 20.10 9.45 56.91
CA GLU A 130 21.31 9.11 57.68
C GLU A 130 22.07 10.36 58.17
N THR A 131 22.11 11.41 57.35
CA THR A 131 22.77 12.68 57.70
C THR A 131 21.95 13.55 58.66
N GLY A 132 20.73 13.13 59.03
CA GLY A 132 19.86 13.86 59.94
C GLY A 132 19.16 15.08 59.34
N ALA A 133 19.23 15.26 58.02
CA ALA A 133 18.59 16.36 57.29
C ALA A 133 17.10 16.07 56.99
N ILE A 134 16.32 15.84 58.06
CA ILE A 134 14.94 15.32 57.99
C ILE A 134 14.03 16.18 57.10
N GLY A 135 14.13 17.51 57.16
CA GLY A 135 13.30 18.40 56.34
C GLY A 135 13.51 18.18 54.83
N ARG A 136 14.78 18.07 54.40
CA ARG A 136 15.11 17.82 52.98
C ARG A 136 14.74 16.41 52.54
N ALA A 137 14.90 15.43 53.43
CA ALA A 137 14.49 14.05 53.17
C ALA A 137 12.97 13.95 52.91
N LEU A 138 12.15 14.70 53.66
CA LEU A 138 10.70 14.74 53.46
C LEU A 138 10.31 15.37 52.11
N ASP A 139 10.99 16.46 51.72
CA ASP A 139 10.76 17.11 50.43
C ASP A 139 11.09 16.17 49.26
N GLU A 140 12.22 15.46 49.33
CA GLU A 140 12.64 14.51 48.29
C GLU A 140 11.72 13.28 48.25
N TRP A 141 11.30 12.79 49.42
CA TRP A 141 10.32 11.71 49.52
C TRP A 141 8.97 12.09 48.89
N HIS A 142 8.54 13.34 49.04
CA HIS A 142 7.33 13.82 48.39
C HIS A 142 7.44 13.78 46.86
N LYS A 143 8.61 14.17 46.30
CA LYS A 143 8.87 14.06 44.84
C LYS A 143 8.83 12.62 44.36
N VAL A 144 9.45 11.69 45.10
CA VAL A 144 9.39 10.25 44.79
C VAL A 144 7.93 9.75 44.79
N LYS A 145 7.12 10.20 45.74
CA LYS A 145 5.70 9.83 45.81
C LYS A 145 4.92 10.31 44.60
N VAL A 146 5.16 11.54 44.15
CA VAL A 146 4.54 12.10 42.93
C VAL A 146 4.99 11.31 41.70
N ALA A 147 6.30 11.06 41.53
CA ALA A 147 6.84 10.27 40.43
C ALA A 147 6.25 8.85 40.39
N LYS A 148 6.02 8.23 41.56
CA LYS A 148 5.35 6.92 41.67
C LYS A 148 3.89 6.96 41.21
N MET A 149 3.14 8.01 41.56
CA MET A 149 1.76 8.18 41.08
C MET A 149 1.71 8.42 39.57
N GLU A 150 2.64 9.21 39.02
CA GLU A 150 2.77 9.41 37.57
C GLU A 150 3.12 8.11 36.84
N LYS A 151 4.01 7.29 37.41
CA LYS A 151 4.36 5.98 36.87
C LYS A 151 3.13 5.08 36.79
N GLU A 152 2.37 4.98 37.89
CA GLU A 152 1.15 4.17 37.94
C GLU A 152 0.11 4.66 36.91
N GLY A 153 0.04 5.97 36.66
CA GLY A 153 -0.76 6.56 35.60
C GLY A 153 -0.35 6.09 34.20
N LYS A 154 0.94 6.19 33.87
CA LYS A 154 1.48 5.74 32.57
C LYS A 154 1.38 4.22 32.39
N GLU A 155 1.54 3.43 33.45
CA GLU A 155 1.34 1.98 33.40
C GLU A 155 -0.13 1.61 33.15
N LYS A 156 -1.08 2.32 33.76
CA LYS A 156 -2.51 2.16 33.46
C LYS A 156 -2.82 2.53 32.02
N GLU A 157 -2.24 3.63 31.50
CA GLU A 157 -2.41 4.03 30.10
C GLU A 157 -1.81 2.98 29.14
N LEU A 158 -0.62 2.45 29.42
CA LEU A 158 0.01 1.39 28.66
C LEU A 158 -0.85 0.12 28.65
N LYS A 159 -1.39 -0.25 29.82
CA LYS A 159 -2.31 -1.40 29.94
C LYS A 159 -3.59 -1.16 29.16
N LEU A 160 -4.17 0.03 29.22
CA LEU A 160 -5.35 0.41 28.43
C LEU A 160 -5.07 0.41 26.93
N LEU A 161 -3.90 0.85 26.47
CA LEU A 161 -3.51 0.75 25.05
C LEU A 161 -3.34 -0.71 24.62
N SER A 162 -2.76 -1.55 25.48
CA SER A 162 -2.65 -2.99 25.26
C SER A 162 -4.01 -3.69 25.24
N ASP A 163 -4.91 -3.30 26.15
CA ASP A 163 -6.27 -3.86 26.31
C ASP A 163 -7.29 -3.24 25.33
N SER A 164 -7.04 -2.04 24.80
CA SER A 164 -7.77 -1.45 23.65
C SER A 164 -7.40 -2.16 22.36
N ALA A 165 -6.17 -2.67 22.28
CA ALA A 165 -5.80 -3.72 21.34
C ALA A 165 -6.30 -5.12 21.76
N GLY A 166 -7.13 -5.19 22.81
CA GLY A 166 -8.21 -6.16 23.00
C GLY A 166 -7.83 -7.63 23.18
N PRO A 167 -8.28 -8.30 24.27
CA PRO A 167 -8.48 -9.76 24.28
C PRO A 167 -9.56 -10.21 23.26
N SER A 168 -10.28 -9.23 22.70
CA SER A 168 -11.39 -9.33 21.76
C SER A 168 -10.91 -9.60 20.32
N GLY A 169 -10.34 -10.79 20.10
CA GLY A 169 -10.21 -11.41 18.78
C GLY A 169 -9.12 -10.84 17.85
N HIS A 170 -8.90 -9.53 17.78
CA HIS A 170 -8.03 -8.94 16.75
C HIS A 170 -6.57 -9.40 16.85
N GLN A 171 -5.99 -9.55 18.05
CA GLN A 171 -4.61 -10.04 18.20
C GLN A 171 -4.45 -11.58 18.05
N LYS A 172 -5.56 -12.31 18.18
CA LYS A 172 -5.59 -13.79 18.08
C LYS A 172 -5.82 -14.24 16.64
N LEU A 173 -6.34 -13.35 15.80
CA LEU A 173 -6.56 -13.62 14.39
C LEU A 173 -5.31 -13.31 13.58
N GLN A 174 -5.15 -14.05 12.49
CA GLN A 174 -4.17 -13.85 11.43
C GLN A 174 -4.92 -13.94 10.10
N VAL A 175 -4.44 -13.22 9.08
CA VAL A 175 -5.00 -13.33 7.73
C VAL A 175 -4.22 -14.39 6.96
N CYS A 176 -4.90 -15.26 6.22
CA CYS A 176 -4.24 -16.14 5.26
C CYS A 176 -3.72 -15.34 4.06
N ASP A 177 -2.45 -15.52 3.75
CA ASP A 177 -1.70 -14.96 2.62
C ASP A 177 -2.19 -15.44 1.24
N VAL A 178 -2.83 -16.61 1.17
CA VAL A 178 -3.36 -17.17 -0.09
C VAL A 178 -4.74 -16.61 -0.41
N CYS A 179 -5.69 -16.69 0.53
CA CYS A 179 -7.11 -16.45 0.26
C CYS A 179 -7.74 -15.29 1.06
N GLY A 180 -6.98 -14.63 1.95
CA GLY A 180 -7.42 -13.45 2.68
C GLY A 180 -8.51 -13.66 3.73
N ALA A 181 -8.75 -14.91 4.14
CA ALA A 181 -9.65 -15.20 5.26
C ALA A 181 -8.95 -14.97 6.61
N TYR A 182 -9.73 -14.67 7.66
CA TYR A 182 -9.23 -14.63 9.03
C TYR A 182 -9.18 -16.04 9.63
N LEU A 183 -8.04 -16.41 10.21
CA LEU A 183 -7.81 -17.64 10.96
C LEU A 183 -7.43 -17.28 12.39
N SER A 184 -7.80 -18.09 13.38
CA SER A 184 -7.26 -17.92 14.73
C SER A 184 -5.93 -18.64 14.85
N ARG A 185 -4.95 -18.03 15.52
CA ARG A 185 -3.70 -18.70 15.93
C ARG A 185 -3.94 -19.80 16.97
N LEU A 186 -5.11 -19.79 17.62
CA LEU A 186 -5.52 -20.77 18.63
C LEU A 186 -6.41 -21.88 18.05
N ASP A 187 -6.61 -21.91 16.72
CA ASP A 187 -7.39 -22.96 16.09
C ASP A 187 -6.62 -24.30 16.09
N ASN A 188 -7.36 -25.40 16.17
CA ASN A 188 -6.80 -26.74 16.08
C ASN A 188 -6.44 -27.12 14.63
N ASP A 189 -5.52 -28.07 14.47
CA ASP A 189 -5.03 -28.52 13.17
C ASP A 189 -6.15 -29.00 12.24
N ARG A 190 -7.21 -29.62 12.78
CA ARG A 190 -8.37 -30.05 11.98
C ARG A 190 -9.07 -28.89 11.30
N ARG A 191 -9.32 -27.80 12.03
CA ARG A 191 -9.96 -26.59 11.49
C ARG A 191 -9.05 -25.86 10.50
N LEU A 192 -7.75 -25.86 10.75
CA LEU A 192 -6.76 -25.35 9.79
C LEU A 192 -6.75 -26.19 8.51
N ALA A 193 -6.83 -27.52 8.63
CA ALA A 193 -6.95 -28.40 7.47
C ALA A 193 -8.21 -28.10 6.65
N ASP A 194 -9.37 -27.94 7.30
CA ASP A 194 -10.62 -27.57 6.60
C ASP A 194 -10.50 -26.25 5.83
N HIS A 195 -9.67 -25.32 6.32
CA HIS A 195 -9.33 -24.10 5.59
C HIS A 195 -8.43 -24.38 4.38
N PHE A 196 -7.32 -25.10 4.55
CA PHE A 196 -6.34 -25.38 3.49
C PHE A 196 -6.91 -26.25 2.37
N TYR A 197 -7.77 -27.22 2.71
CA TYR A 197 -8.49 -28.06 1.76
C TYR A 197 -9.80 -27.42 1.25
N GLY A 198 -10.10 -26.20 1.71
CA GLY A 198 -11.25 -25.45 1.24
C GLY A 198 -11.09 -25.02 -0.23
N LYS A 199 -12.19 -25.03 -0.98
CA LYS A 199 -12.23 -24.61 -2.40
C LYS A 199 -11.63 -23.21 -2.62
N MET A 200 -11.86 -22.30 -1.67
CA MET A 200 -11.31 -20.94 -1.72
C MET A 200 -9.78 -20.92 -1.65
N HIS A 201 -9.19 -21.66 -0.71
CA HIS A 201 -7.75 -21.68 -0.53
C HIS A 201 -7.08 -22.39 -1.70
N LEU A 202 -7.56 -23.59 -2.04
CA LEU A 202 -7.04 -24.36 -3.17
C LEU A 202 -7.19 -23.61 -4.50
N GLY A 203 -8.31 -22.91 -4.70
CA GLY A 203 -8.55 -22.13 -5.90
C GLY A 203 -7.53 -21.00 -6.10
N TYR A 204 -7.32 -20.18 -5.07
CA TYR A 204 -6.30 -19.11 -5.14
C TYR A 204 -4.87 -19.67 -5.20
N ALA A 205 -4.57 -20.76 -4.50
CA ALA A 205 -3.26 -21.42 -4.57
C ALA A 205 -2.96 -21.91 -6.00
N GLN A 206 -3.95 -22.55 -6.65
CA GLN A 206 -3.83 -22.99 -8.02
C GLN A 206 -3.71 -21.81 -8.99
N MET A 207 -4.51 -20.74 -8.83
CA MET A 207 -4.40 -19.53 -9.65
C MET A 207 -3.02 -18.88 -9.55
N ARG A 208 -2.45 -18.75 -8.34
CA ARG A 208 -1.11 -18.19 -8.13
C ARG A 208 -0.02 -19.06 -8.76
N SER A 209 -0.14 -20.39 -8.64
CA SER A 209 0.78 -21.35 -9.28
C SER A 209 0.71 -21.29 -10.81
N THR A 210 -0.50 -21.26 -11.38
CA THR A 210 -0.72 -21.15 -12.82
C THR A 210 -0.22 -19.81 -13.36
N LEU A 211 -0.47 -18.69 -12.67
CA LEU A 211 0.04 -17.39 -13.06
C LEU A 211 1.59 -17.39 -13.12
N LYS A 212 2.25 -17.98 -12.12
CA LYS A 212 3.72 -18.09 -12.09
C LYS A 212 4.24 -18.91 -13.28
N LYS A 213 3.62 -20.06 -13.57
CA LYS A 213 3.98 -20.89 -14.73
C LYS A 213 3.82 -20.13 -16.05
N LEU A 214 2.69 -19.44 -16.23
CA LEU A 214 2.44 -18.62 -17.42
C LEU A 214 3.44 -17.46 -17.52
N GLN A 215 3.79 -16.80 -16.40
CA GLN A 215 4.81 -15.77 -16.39
C GLN A 215 6.18 -16.31 -16.82
N GLU A 216 6.56 -17.52 -16.40
CA GLU A 216 7.82 -18.16 -16.81
C GLU A 216 7.81 -18.58 -18.29
N GLU A 217 6.72 -19.20 -18.76
CA GLU A 217 6.53 -19.61 -20.16
C GLU A 217 6.55 -18.40 -21.12
N LEU A 218 5.91 -17.30 -20.72
CA LEU A 218 5.81 -16.07 -21.51
C LEU A 218 7.01 -15.13 -21.29
N ALA A 219 7.80 -15.28 -20.22
CA ALA A 219 9.07 -14.55 -20.07
C ALA A 219 10.15 -15.12 -21.00
N GLY A 220 10.11 -16.42 -21.29
CA GLY A 220 10.96 -17.06 -22.30
C GLY A 220 10.57 -16.72 -23.74
N ARG A 221 9.31 -16.31 -23.97
CA ARG A 221 8.77 -15.90 -25.27
C ARG A 221 8.48 -14.40 -25.23
N GLY A 222 9.46 -13.58 -25.64
CA GLY A 222 9.32 -12.12 -25.66
C GLY A 222 7.95 -11.66 -26.23
N PRO A 223 7.36 -10.56 -25.71
CA PRO A 223 5.98 -10.20 -25.99
C PRO A 223 5.71 -10.12 -27.50
N PRO A 224 4.55 -10.57 -27.99
CA PRO A 224 4.22 -10.50 -29.41
C PRO A 224 4.31 -9.04 -29.85
N GLN A 225 5.17 -8.77 -30.83
CA GLN A 225 5.20 -7.48 -31.52
C GLN A 225 3.81 -7.23 -32.10
N GLY A 226 3.05 -6.36 -31.44
CA GLY A 226 1.69 -6.02 -31.83
C GLY A 226 1.62 -5.58 -33.29
N GLN A 227 0.92 -6.34 -34.11
CA GLN A 227 0.54 -5.95 -35.47
C GLN A 227 -0.71 -5.06 -35.52
N HIS A 228 -1.24 -4.60 -34.38
CA HIS A 228 -2.39 -3.69 -34.32
C HIS A 228 -2.04 -2.39 -33.58
N GLY A 229 -1.30 -1.51 -34.25
CA GLY A 229 -0.95 -0.20 -33.69
C GLY A 229 -0.37 0.82 -34.67
N ARG A 230 -0.68 0.72 -35.97
CA ARG A 230 -0.16 1.66 -37.00
C ARG A 230 -1.28 2.48 -37.65
N ASP A 231 -2.05 3.27 -36.89
CA ASP A 231 -3.05 4.17 -37.51
C ASP A 231 -3.26 5.54 -36.83
N PHE A 232 -2.37 6.03 -35.94
CA PHE A 232 -2.56 7.37 -35.34
C PHE A 232 -1.28 8.20 -35.08
N ARG A 233 -0.29 8.14 -35.98
CA ARG A 233 0.83 9.12 -35.97
C ARG A 233 1.29 9.48 -37.37
N ASP A 234 0.44 10.18 -38.11
CA ASP A 234 0.83 10.95 -39.30
C ASP A 234 0.04 12.25 -39.29
N ASN A 235 0.61 13.31 -38.67
CA ASN A 235 0.76 14.61 -39.33
C ASN A 235 1.62 15.57 -38.49
N ASP A 236 2.39 16.40 -39.20
CA ASP A 236 3.07 17.62 -38.75
C ASP A 236 4.37 17.49 -37.93
N ARG A 237 5.43 17.01 -38.60
CA ARG A 237 6.76 17.64 -38.53
C ARG A 237 7.51 17.56 -39.87
N GLY A 238 7.35 18.59 -40.69
CA GLY A 238 8.27 18.89 -41.78
C GLY A 238 8.51 20.40 -41.84
N PHE A 239 9.73 20.85 -41.54
CA PHE A 239 10.62 21.57 -42.48
C PHE A 239 11.79 22.25 -41.73
N HIS A 240 13.01 21.79 -42.02
CA HIS A 240 14.30 22.42 -41.72
C HIS A 240 14.56 23.50 -42.80
N ASP A 241 14.94 24.74 -42.46
CA ASP A 241 16.33 25.26 -42.41
C ASP A 241 16.63 26.28 -43.54
N GLY A 242 17.26 27.41 -43.19
CA GLY A 242 18.39 27.92 -43.98
C GLY A 242 18.32 29.31 -44.65
N GLY A 243 19.04 30.29 -44.06
CA GLY A 243 19.70 31.44 -44.74
C GLY A 243 18.88 32.74 -44.88
N TYR A 244 19.37 33.97 -44.71
CA TYR A 244 20.71 34.56 -44.94
C TYR A 244 20.83 35.98 -44.34
N SER A 245 22.08 36.43 -44.11
CA SER A 245 22.66 37.80 -44.01
C SER A 245 21.98 38.91 -43.19
N ARG A 246 22.62 39.50 -42.17
CA ARG A 246 23.81 40.39 -42.15
C ARG A 246 23.48 41.86 -42.48
N GLU A 247 23.80 42.71 -41.49
CA GLU A 247 24.18 44.14 -41.52
C GLU A 247 23.14 45.28 -41.45
N GLN A 248 23.51 46.25 -40.59
CA GLN A 248 23.38 47.71 -40.72
C GLN A 248 22.33 48.44 -39.85
N SER A 249 22.86 49.14 -38.84
CA SER A 249 22.52 50.47 -38.29
C SER A 249 21.08 51.03 -38.35
N GLY A 250 20.63 51.55 -37.19
CA GLY A 250 20.28 52.97 -37.09
C GLY A 250 18.88 53.33 -36.58
N GLY A 251 18.84 54.23 -35.58
CA GLY A 251 17.72 55.12 -35.22
C GLY A 251 16.56 54.45 -34.48
N GLY A 252 16.08 54.89 -33.31
CA GLY A 252 15.80 56.26 -32.88
C GLY A 252 14.30 56.53 -33.03
N GLY A 253 13.59 56.89 -31.95
CA GLY A 253 12.27 57.54 -32.09
C GLY A 253 11.17 57.18 -31.10
N TYR A 254 11.05 58.03 -30.08
CA TYR A 254 9.91 58.43 -29.25
C TYR A 254 8.50 58.53 -29.91
N ARG A 255 7.45 58.26 -29.11
CA ARG A 255 6.04 58.79 -29.05
C ARG A 255 5.10 57.62 -28.71
N GLY A 256 4.30 57.61 -27.63
CA GLY A 256 3.51 58.67 -27.02
C GLY A 256 2.03 58.46 -27.38
N GLY A 257 1.13 58.33 -26.38
CA GLY A 257 -0.30 58.63 -26.59
C GLY A 257 -1.34 57.62 -26.08
N PHE A 258 -1.77 57.83 -24.83
CA PHE A 258 -3.12 57.70 -24.28
C PHE A 258 -4.31 57.32 -25.19
N ARG A 259 -5.13 56.38 -24.71
CA ARG A 259 -6.62 56.38 -24.59
C ARG A 259 -6.97 55.15 -23.72
N GLY A 260 -7.75 55.18 -22.64
CA GLY A 260 -8.78 56.10 -22.20
C GLY A 260 -10.17 55.45 -22.29
N ARG A 261 -10.54 54.60 -21.30
CA ARG A 261 -11.92 54.22 -20.87
C ARG A 261 -11.76 53.32 -19.63
N GLY A 262 -12.14 53.65 -18.39
CA GLY A 262 -13.36 54.35 -17.92
C GLY A 262 -14.54 53.40 -18.02
N GLY A 263 -15.20 52.90 -16.98
CA GLY A 263 -15.17 53.08 -15.53
C GLY A 263 -16.27 52.18 -14.92
N GLY A 264 -16.43 52.14 -13.59
CA GLY A 264 -17.65 51.58 -12.96
C GLY A 264 -17.50 50.75 -11.68
N TYR A 265 -17.05 51.38 -10.59
CA TYR A 265 -17.64 51.34 -9.23
C TYR A 265 -19.10 50.81 -9.17
N ARG A 266 -19.62 50.08 -8.16
CA ARG A 266 -19.59 50.24 -6.68
C ARG A 266 -20.38 49.04 -6.09
N GLY A 267 -19.90 48.42 -5.01
CA GLY A 267 -20.57 48.44 -3.69
C GLY A 267 -21.53 47.26 -3.43
N GLY A 268 -21.53 46.56 -2.29
CA GLY A 268 -20.72 46.63 -1.08
C GLY A 268 -21.17 45.59 -0.05
N ARG A 269 -20.50 45.59 1.12
CA ARG A 269 -20.93 45.11 2.48
C ARG A 269 -21.27 43.61 2.64
N SER A 270 -20.94 42.88 3.71
CA SER A 270 -20.40 43.17 5.06
C SER A 270 -19.87 41.88 5.70
N GLY A 271 -18.95 42.04 6.66
CA GLY A 271 -18.82 41.19 7.86
C GLY A 271 -17.87 40.00 7.71
N ASP A 272 -17.07 39.62 8.69
CA ASP A 272 -16.74 40.15 10.01
C ASP A 272 -15.60 39.24 10.54
N GLY A 273 -14.69 39.76 11.37
CA GLY A 273 -13.71 38.97 12.14
C GLY A 273 -12.45 38.53 11.36
N GLY A 274 -11.21 38.74 11.82
CA GLY A 274 -10.73 39.13 13.13
C GLY A 274 -9.47 38.32 13.48
N GLY A 275 -8.33 39.01 13.63
CA GLY A 275 -7.11 38.55 14.31
C GLY A 275 -6.18 37.66 13.46
N GLY A 276 -4.90 37.94 13.24
CA GLY A 276 -3.95 38.78 13.97
C GLY A 276 -2.76 37.92 14.44
N TRP A 277 -1.75 37.74 13.57
CA TRP A 277 -0.45 37.17 13.97
C TRP A 277 0.62 38.24 13.74
N GLY A 278 1.14 38.77 14.85
CA GLY A 278 2.24 39.74 14.88
C GLY A 278 3.51 39.13 15.45
N GLY A 279 4.64 39.74 15.07
CA GLY A 279 5.94 39.70 15.78
C GLY A 279 6.85 38.53 15.36
N ARG A 280 7.87 38.66 14.49
CA ARG A 280 9.11 39.47 14.54
C ARG A 280 9.95 39.32 15.81
N GLY A 281 11.08 38.62 15.65
CA GLY A 281 12.33 38.69 16.41
C GLY A 281 13.25 37.59 15.88
N GLY A 282 14.47 37.79 15.37
CA GLY A 282 15.41 38.90 15.49
C GLY A 282 16.62 38.48 16.33
N GLY A 283 17.69 38.03 15.69
CA GLY A 283 19.01 37.71 16.31
C GLY A 283 19.49 36.29 15.92
N GLY A 284 20.71 36.02 15.47
CA GLY A 284 21.93 36.81 15.41
C GLY A 284 23.12 35.86 15.68
N GLY A 285 23.97 35.66 14.66
CA GLY A 285 25.40 35.29 14.69
C GLY A 285 25.96 34.25 15.68
N GLY A 286 26.67 33.25 15.14
CA GLY A 286 27.62 32.44 15.92
C GLY A 286 28.42 31.47 15.04
N TYR A 287 29.59 31.91 14.57
CA TYR A 287 30.62 31.09 13.93
C TYR A 287 31.68 30.70 14.96
N GLY A 288 32.15 29.46 14.91
CA GLY A 288 33.27 28.93 15.71
C GLY A 288 33.11 27.42 15.90
N GLY A 289 34.09 26.55 15.69
CA GLY A 289 35.49 26.75 15.37
C GLY A 289 36.11 25.44 14.88
N ARG A 290 37.25 25.59 14.20
CA ARG A 290 38.14 24.53 13.73
C ARG A 290 38.94 23.90 14.89
N GLY A 291 39.18 22.59 14.76
CA GLY A 291 40.24 21.81 15.40
C GLY A 291 39.88 20.33 15.24
N GLY A 292 40.70 19.39 14.77
CA GLY A 292 42.13 19.34 14.50
C GLY A 292 42.63 17.93 14.89
N GLY A 293 43.23 17.19 13.95
CA GLY A 293 43.97 15.92 14.17
C GLY A 293 43.08 14.66 14.30
N GLY A 294 43.41 13.48 13.80
CA GLY A 294 44.64 12.95 13.18
C GLY A 294 44.78 11.46 13.55
N GLY A 295 45.06 10.59 12.57
CA GLY A 295 45.86 9.37 12.77
C GLY A 295 45.15 8.01 12.95
N GLY A 296 45.51 7.07 12.05
CA GLY A 296 45.64 5.61 12.28
C GLY A 296 44.34 4.80 12.36
N GLY A 297 44.02 3.82 11.52
CA GLY A 297 44.84 2.99 10.65
C GLY A 297 45.34 1.74 11.37
N HIS A 298 44.51 0.74 11.65
CA HIS A 298 44.93 -0.66 11.82
C HIS A 298 43.82 -1.64 11.45
N ARG A 299 44.10 -2.42 10.40
CA ARG A 299 43.56 -3.76 10.15
C ARG A 299 44.21 -4.72 11.14
N TRP A 300 43.43 -5.64 11.70
CA TRP A 300 43.71 -7.07 11.77
C TRP A 300 42.37 -7.79 11.68
#